data_AF-A0A1M6AZA9-F1
#
_entry.id   AF-A0A1M6AZA9-F1
#
_cell.length_a   1.000
_cell.length_b   1.000
_cell.length_c   1.000
_cell.angle_alpha   90.00
_cell.angle_beta   90.00
_cell.angle_gamma   90.00
#
_symmetry.space_group_name_H-M   'P 1'
#
loop_
_entity.id
_entity.type
_entity.pdbx_description
1 polymer ?
#
loop_
_entity_poly.entity_id
_entity_poly.type
_entity_poly.pdbx_seq_one_letter_code
_entity_poly.pdbx_strand_id
1 'polypeptide(L)'
;MKHRDKNIAFVQRFMHHVWQDKRYHEVGEFLSPQLIVESPLRTCVGSQNLSNAFSVWLQAFPDLQYHEQDVSLYGDWVKINWMCDGDHLGEFFGLSATGKKITYCGSTMVLMSDGIIHSYRADVSLPDVLERISGVPQNGPSMASQPSDDMFAHFNRITGAQLSRRQIECLSLVCLGNNNKTIAAMLGIQYSTFRTHIERALPLLGLSSPKQVFDWAFSTHVLELLIHIGLRRIRPVHP
;
A
#
# COMPACT_ATOMS: atom_id res chain seq x y z
N MET A 1 0.82 -28.88 -2.77
CA MET A 1 1.09 -28.33 -4.12
C MET A 1 -0.13 -27.63 -4.73
N LYS A 2 -1.27 -28.30 -4.95
CA LYS A 2 -2.45 -27.75 -5.65
C LYS A 2 -3.08 -26.41 -5.16
N HIS A 3 -2.79 -25.95 -3.94
CA HIS A 3 -3.31 -24.66 -3.42
C HIS A 3 -2.39 -23.48 -3.76
N ARG A 4 -1.08 -23.73 -3.89
CA ARG A 4 -0.05 -22.72 -4.17
C ARG A 4 -0.19 -22.15 -5.59
N ASP A 5 -0.46 -23.02 -6.54
CA ASP A 5 -0.67 -22.64 -7.94
C ASP A 5 -1.98 -21.86 -8.15
N LYS A 6 -2.98 -22.08 -7.29
CA LYS A 6 -4.27 -21.37 -7.36
C LYS A 6 -4.15 -19.90 -6.99
N ASN A 7 -3.36 -19.56 -5.96
CA ASN A 7 -3.13 -18.16 -5.57
C ASN A 7 -2.37 -17.43 -6.67
N ILE A 8 -1.31 -18.03 -7.23
CA ILE A 8 -0.59 -17.47 -8.37
C ILE A 8 -1.54 -17.23 -9.55
N ALA A 9 -2.28 -18.24 -9.97
CA ALA A 9 -3.21 -18.12 -11.09
C ALA A 9 -4.31 -17.08 -10.81
N PHE A 10 -4.76 -16.92 -9.56
CA PHE A 10 -5.72 -15.89 -9.18
C PHE A 10 -5.16 -14.49 -9.37
N VAL A 11 -3.96 -14.26 -8.87
CA VAL A 11 -3.30 -12.95 -8.93
C VAL A 11 -2.90 -12.60 -10.36
N GLN A 12 -2.43 -13.56 -11.15
CA GLN A 12 -2.16 -13.36 -12.57
C GLN A 12 -3.43 -12.96 -13.34
N ARG A 13 -4.57 -13.62 -13.09
CA ARG A 13 -5.85 -13.21 -13.68
C ARG A 13 -6.22 -11.78 -13.29
N PHE A 14 -6.04 -11.41 -12.03
CA PHE A 14 -6.28 -10.04 -11.57
C PHE A 14 -5.37 -9.03 -12.31
N MET A 15 -4.06 -9.30 -12.39
CA MET A 15 -3.11 -8.43 -13.07
C MET A 15 -3.40 -8.29 -14.57
N HIS A 16 -3.72 -9.39 -15.27
CA HIS A 16 -4.11 -9.34 -16.69
C HIS A 16 -5.44 -8.58 -16.88
N HIS A 17 -6.44 -8.84 -16.04
CA HIS A 17 -7.72 -8.13 -16.10
C HIS A 17 -7.55 -6.61 -15.98
N VAL A 18 -6.66 -6.15 -15.10
CA VAL A 18 -6.38 -4.72 -14.91
C VAL A 18 -5.51 -4.17 -16.03
N TRP A 19 -4.34 -4.76 -16.29
CA TRP A 19 -3.29 -4.13 -17.08
C TRP A 19 -3.28 -4.54 -18.55
N GLN A 20 -3.75 -5.74 -18.86
CA GLN A 20 -3.85 -6.22 -20.24
C GLN A 20 -5.21 -5.91 -20.85
N ASP A 21 -6.30 -6.21 -20.12
CA ASP A 21 -7.67 -5.95 -20.58
C ASP A 21 -8.15 -4.53 -20.26
N LYS A 22 -7.41 -3.77 -19.45
CA LYS A 22 -7.72 -2.38 -19.05
C LYS A 22 -9.05 -2.25 -18.29
N ARG A 23 -9.49 -3.32 -17.61
CA ARG A 23 -10.76 -3.39 -16.84
C ARG A 23 -10.58 -3.05 -15.36
N TYR A 24 -9.89 -1.94 -15.08
CA TYR A 24 -9.56 -1.51 -13.71
C TYR A 24 -10.77 -1.09 -12.85
N HIS A 25 -11.96 -0.96 -13.44
CA HIS A 25 -13.22 -0.61 -12.79
C HIS A 25 -14.03 -1.85 -12.35
N GLU A 26 -13.67 -3.04 -12.83
CA GLU A 26 -14.37 -4.32 -12.58
C GLU A 26 -13.58 -5.23 -11.63
N VAL A 27 -12.90 -4.64 -10.64
CA VAL A 27 -11.95 -5.37 -9.77
C VAL A 27 -12.55 -5.85 -8.45
N GLY A 28 -13.81 -5.50 -8.15
CA GLY A 28 -14.43 -5.73 -6.84
C GLY A 28 -14.47 -7.21 -6.41
N GLU A 29 -14.62 -8.13 -7.35
CA GLU A 29 -14.63 -9.57 -7.07
C GLU A 29 -13.26 -10.13 -6.65
N PHE A 30 -12.18 -9.44 -7.02
CA PHE A 30 -10.82 -9.86 -6.68
C PHE A 30 -10.37 -9.36 -5.31
N LEU A 31 -11.01 -8.30 -4.80
CA LEU A 31 -10.48 -7.47 -3.74
C LEU A 31 -11.36 -7.53 -2.49
N SER A 32 -10.72 -7.59 -1.33
CA SER A 32 -11.40 -7.37 -0.05
C SER A 32 -11.99 -5.96 0.01
N PRO A 33 -13.19 -5.76 0.57
CA PRO A 33 -13.71 -4.41 0.83
C PRO A 33 -12.79 -3.58 1.76
N GLN A 34 -12.01 -4.25 2.61
CA GLN A 34 -11.00 -3.65 3.49
C GLN A 34 -9.58 -3.75 2.91
N LEU A 35 -9.44 -3.86 1.59
CA LEU A 35 -8.15 -3.95 0.91
C LEU A 35 -7.17 -2.86 1.37
N ILE A 36 -5.97 -3.26 1.75
CA ILE A 36 -4.87 -2.32 2.01
C ILE A 36 -4.06 -2.15 0.74
N VAL A 37 -3.95 -0.90 0.27
CA VAL A 37 -3.26 -0.53 -0.97
C VAL A 37 -2.02 0.26 -0.63
N GLU A 38 -0.85 -0.23 -1.04
CA GLU A 38 0.40 0.51 -1.08
C GLU A 38 0.79 0.70 -2.54
N SER A 39 0.58 1.88 -3.11
CA SER A 39 1.02 2.20 -4.47
C SER A 39 2.11 3.27 -4.42
N PRO A 40 2.87 3.47 -5.52
CA PRO A 40 3.82 4.58 -5.61
C PRO A 40 3.18 5.96 -5.40
N LEU A 41 1.86 6.08 -5.59
CA LEU A 41 1.14 7.34 -5.49
C LEU A 41 0.72 7.64 -4.05
N ARG A 42 0.23 6.62 -3.34
CA ARG A 42 -0.31 6.75 -1.99
C ARG A 42 -0.51 5.39 -1.34
N THR A 43 -0.49 5.38 -0.02
CA THR A 43 -1.02 4.27 0.78
C THR A 43 -2.46 4.59 1.20
N CYS A 44 -3.39 3.67 0.95
CA CYS A 44 -4.82 3.89 1.20
C CYS A 44 -5.55 2.57 1.46
N VAL A 45 -6.81 2.68 1.91
CA VAL A 45 -7.68 1.52 2.13
C VAL A 45 -8.85 1.57 1.14
N GLY A 46 -9.28 0.41 0.67
CA GLY A 46 -10.45 0.23 -0.18
C GLY A 46 -10.11 0.07 -1.66
N SER A 47 -10.84 -0.84 -2.31
CA SER A 47 -10.70 -1.18 -3.74
C SER A 47 -10.87 0.01 -4.67
N GLN A 48 -11.75 0.97 -4.33
CA GLN A 48 -11.97 2.17 -5.15
C GLN A 48 -10.70 3.03 -5.29
N ASN A 49 -9.92 3.16 -4.22
CA ASN A 49 -8.67 3.93 -4.29
C ASN A 49 -7.63 3.23 -5.17
N LEU A 50 -7.63 1.89 -5.21
CA LEU A 50 -6.78 1.13 -6.11
C LEU A 50 -7.21 1.32 -7.58
N SER A 51 -8.51 1.27 -7.88
CA SER A 51 -9.03 1.56 -9.21
C SER A 51 -8.66 2.96 -9.70
N ASN A 52 -8.73 3.97 -8.81
CA ASN A 52 -8.30 5.33 -9.14
C ASN A 52 -6.78 5.40 -9.39
N ALA A 53 -5.97 4.62 -8.66
CA ALA A 53 -4.54 4.56 -8.93
C ALA A 53 -4.26 3.95 -10.30
N PHE A 54 -4.94 2.86 -10.67
CA PHE A 54 -4.84 2.26 -12.01
C PHE A 54 -5.28 3.23 -13.11
N SER A 55 -6.35 4.00 -12.88
CA SER A 55 -6.85 4.97 -13.88
C SER A 55 -5.82 6.03 -14.22
N VAL A 56 -5.07 6.54 -13.24
CA VAL A 56 -4.00 7.52 -13.47
C VAL A 56 -2.95 6.99 -14.44
N TRP A 57 -2.49 5.75 -14.26
CA TRP A 57 -1.50 5.14 -15.15
C TRP A 57 -2.08 4.83 -16.54
N LEU A 58 -3.28 4.24 -16.61
CA LEU A 58 -3.90 3.84 -17.88
C LEU A 58 -4.43 5.03 -18.69
N GLN A 59 -4.67 6.19 -18.08
CA GLN A 59 -4.99 7.43 -18.81
C GLN A 59 -3.74 8.06 -19.42
N ALA A 60 -2.62 8.04 -18.69
CA ALA A 60 -1.33 8.55 -19.18
C ALA A 60 -0.70 7.66 -20.26
N PHE A 61 -0.86 6.34 -20.13
CA PHE A 61 -0.32 5.32 -21.02
C PHE A 61 -1.46 4.40 -21.52
N PRO A 62 -2.37 4.92 -22.37
CA PRO A 62 -3.55 4.17 -22.80
C PRO A 62 -3.23 2.99 -23.72
N ASP A 63 -2.03 2.92 -24.29
CA ASP A 63 -1.54 1.84 -25.15
C ASP A 63 -0.59 0.87 -24.43
N LEU A 64 -0.41 1.05 -23.11
CA LEU A 64 0.50 0.26 -22.28
C LEU A 64 0.34 -1.25 -22.52
N GLN A 65 1.46 -1.92 -22.72
CA GLN A 65 1.60 -3.37 -22.81
C GLN A 65 2.24 -3.89 -21.54
N TYR A 66 1.55 -4.79 -20.84
CA TYR A 66 2.02 -5.43 -19.63
C TYR A 66 2.74 -6.74 -19.94
N HIS A 67 3.91 -6.94 -19.34
CA HIS A 67 4.73 -8.13 -19.49
C HIS A 67 5.15 -8.69 -18.13
N GLU A 68 4.56 -9.81 -17.73
CA GLU A 68 5.00 -10.56 -16.55
C GLU A 68 6.42 -11.13 -16.79
N GLN A 69 7.31 -10.97 -15.80
CA GLN A 69 8.70 -11.44 -15.87
C GLN A 69 8.91 -12.68 -14.99
N ASP A 70 8.49 -12.61 -13.72
CA ASP A 70 8.62 -13.70 -12.76
C ASP A 70 7.50 -13.63 -11.72
N VAL A 71 7.08 -14.80 -11.23
CA VAL A 71 6.11 -14.93 -10.14
C VAL A 71 6.64 -15.85 -9.04
N SER A 72 6.58 -15.35 -7.80
CA SER A 72 7.10 -16.02 -6.62
C SER A 72 6.04 -16.08 -5.51
N LEU A 73 5.99 -17.18 -4.76
CA LEU A 73 5.05 -17.38 -3.66
C LEU A 73 5.79 -17.47 -2.30
N TYR A 74 5.34 -16.69 -1.32
CA TYR A 74 5.87 -16.65 0.04
C TYR A 74 4.74 -16.86 1.06
N GLY A 75 4.41 -18.12 1.34
CA GLY A 75 3.22 -18.44 2.13
C GLY A 75 1.95 -18.02 1.39
N ASP A 76 1.22 -17.06 1.95
CA ASP A 76 0.01 -16.49 1.38
C ASP A 76 0.27 -15.26 0.49
N TRP A 77 1.53 -14.84 0.38
CA TRP A 77 1.93 -13.71 -0.46
C TRP A 77 2.32 -14.18 -1.87
N VAL A 78 1.81 -13.51 -2.88
CA VAL A 78 2.28 -13.65 -4.28
C VAL A 78 3.02 -12.38 -4.65
N LYS A 79 4.24 -12.51 -5.18
CA LYS A 79 5.01 -11.41 -5.77
C LYS A 79 5.12 -11.64 -7.27
N ILE A 80 4.81 -10.62 -8.06
CA ILE A 80 4.98 -10.61 -9.52
C ILE A 80 5.95 -9.49 -9.87
N ASN A 81 7.05 -9.81 -10.53
CA ASN A 81 7.90 -8.83 -11.18
C ASN A 81 7.40 -8.64 -12.61
N TRP A 82 7.33 -7.40 -13.07
CA TRP A 82 6.75 -7.07 -14.36
C TRP A 82 7.49 -5.93 -15.04
N MET A 83 7.30 -5.84 -16.35
CA MET A 83 7.76 -4.76 -17.20
C MET A 83 6.57 -4.24 -18.01
N CYS A 84 6.57 -2.95 -18.31
CA CYS A 84 5.57 -2.34 -19.16
C CYS A 84 6.22 -1.43 -20.20
N ASP A 85 5.59 -1.36 -21.38
CA ASP A 85 5.98 -0.52 -22.50
C ASP A 85 4.76 0.26 -23.01
N GLY A 86 4.92 1.54 -23.35
CA GLY A 86 3.83 2.36 -23.89
C GLY A 86 4.25 3.78 -24.22
N ASP A 87 3.33 4.53 -24.81
CA ASP A 87 3.53 5.92 -25.20
C ASP A 87 2.84 6.87 -24.19
N HIS A 88 3.51 7.99 -23.85
CA HIS A 88 2.93 9.02 -22.99
C HIS A 88 1.92 9.87 -23.77
N LEU A 89 0.66 9.42 -23.79
CA LEU A 89 -0.43 9.98 -24.61
C LEU A 89 -1.50 10.72 -23.79
N GLY A 90 -1.45 10.64 -22.46
CA GLY A 90 -2.31 11.42 -21.56
C GLY A 90 -1.50 12.37 -20.68
N GLU A 91 -2.20 13.15 -19.84
CA GLU A 91 -1.55 13.90 -18.77
C GLU A 91 -1.06 12.95 -17.67
N PHE A 92 0.14 13.19 -17.13
CA PHE A 92 0.67 12.46 -16.00
C PHE A 92 1.36 13.41 -15.02
N PHE A 93 0.81 13.56 -13.81
CA PHE A 93 1.38 14.40 -12.75
C PHE A 93 1.64 15.86 -13.20
N GLY A 94 0.69 16.47 -13.91
CA GLY A 94 0.82 17.84 -14.41
C GLY A 94 1.67 17.99 -15.68
N LEU A 95 2.25 16.91 -16.19
CA LEU A 95 2.94 16.89 -17.49
C LEU A 95 1.94 16.50 -18.58
N SER A 96 1.78 17.37 -19.58
CA SER A 96 0.96 17.05 -20.76
C SER A 96 1.59 15.91 -21.58
N ALA A 97 0.75 15.20 -22.33
CA ALA A 97 1.16 14.13 -23.23
C ALA A 97 2.35 14.56 -24.11
N THR A 98 3.44 13.80 -24.07
CA THR A 98 4.68 14.11 -24.80
C THR A 98 4.86 13.25 -26.05
N GLY A 99 4.08 12.18 -26.20
CA GLY A 99 4.22 11.20 -27.28
C GLY A 99 5.51 10.36 -27.19
N LYS A 100 6.27 10.47 -26.10
CA LYS A 100 7.49 9.67 -25.91
C LYS A 100 7.13 8.23 -25.58
N LYS A 101 7.80 7.30 -26.26
CA LYS A 101 7.81 5.90 -25.89
C LYS A 101 8.64 5.68 -24.63
N ILE A 102 8.10 4.94 -23.67
CA ILE A 102 8.79 4.57 -22.45
C ILE A 102 8.71 3.06 -22.18
N THR A 103 9.72 2.57 -21.48
CA THR A 103 9.76 1.23 -20.88
C THR A 103 10.10 1.42 -19.41
N TYR A 104 9.34 0.76 -18.52
CA TYR A 104 9.58 0.78 -17.09
C TYR A 104 9.22 -0.58 -16.47
N CYS A 105 9.77 -0.86 -15.30
CA CYS A 105 9.54 -2.11 -14.59
C CYS A 105 9.18 -1.85 -13.13
N GLY A 106 8.65 -2.89 -12.51
CA GLY A 106 8.27 -2.85 -11.12
C GLY A 106 7.96 -4.23 -10.57
N SER A 107 7.43 -4.24 -9.36
CA SER A 107 6.90 -5.45 -8.75
C SER A 107 5.59 -5.18 -8.05
N THR A 108 4.71 -6.18 -8.05
CA THR A 108 3.48 -6.18 -7.30
C THR A 108 3.54 -7.32 -6.29
N MET A 109 3.27 -7.03 -5.02
CA MET A 109 3.18 -8.01 -3.94
C MET A 109 1.77 -7.98 -3.35
N VAL A 110 1.09 -9.12 -3.34
CA VAL A 110 -0.28 -9.23 -2.85
C VAL A 110 -0.40 -10.29 -1.77
N LEU A 111 -1.22 -10.01 -0.75
CA LEU A 111 -1.61 -10.99 0.26
C LEU A 111 -2.97 -11.58 -0.09
N MET A 112 -3.03 -12.90 -0.18
CA MET A 112 -4.24 -13.65 -0.46
C MET A 112 -4.78 -14.33 0.81
N SER A 113 -6.09 -14.28 1.04
CA SER A 113 -6.79 -15.14 1.99
C SER A 113 -8.20 -15.40 1.47
N ASP A 114 -8.77 -16.56 1.78
CA ASP A 114 -10.17 -16.87 1.47
C ASP A 114 -10.58 -16.66 -0.01
N GLY A 115 -9.61 -16.82 -0.92
CA GLY A 115 -9.81 -16.67 -2.35
C GLY A 115 -9.89 -15.23 -2.86
N ILE A 116 -9.54 -14.23 -2.05
CA ILE A 116 -9.53 -12.79 -2.41
C ILE A 116 -8.23 -12.09 -1.98
N ILE A 117 -7.96 -10.92 -2.54
CA ILE A 117 -6.80 -10.09 -2.24
C ILE A 117 -7.11 -9.17 -1.05
N HIS A 118 -6.32 -9.26 0.01
CA HIS A 118 -6.44 -8.41 1.21
C HIS A 118 -5.39 -7.30 1.26
N SER A 119 -4.28 -7.45 0.54
CA SER A 119 -3.27 -6.39 0.38
C SER A 119 -2.77 -6.36 -1.06
N TYR A 120 -2.61 -5.15 -1.58
CA TYR A 120 -1.96 -4.88 -2.86
C TYR A 120 -0.84 -3.88 -2.64
N ARG A 121 0.40 -4.27 -2.95
CA ARG A 121 1.57 -3.39 -2.94
C ARG A 121 2.17 -3.33 -4.34
N ALA A 122 2.33 -2.14 -4.91
CA ALA A 122 3.09 -1.92 -6.14
C ALA A 122 4.34 -1.09 -5.84
N ASP A 123 5.46 -1.53 -6.39
CA ASP A 123 6.75 -0.86 -6.34
C ASP A 123 7.20 -0.59 -7.77
N VAL A 124 7.21 0.68 -8.16
CA VAL A 124 7.71 1.20 -9.44
C VAL A 124 8.27 2.58 -9.19
N SER A 125 9.41 2.88 -9.80
CA SER A 125 10.09 4.16 -9.66
C SER A 125 9.37 5.26 -10.43
N LEU A 126 8.50 6.00 -9.75
CA LEU A 126 7.84 7.18 -10.31
C LEU A 126 8.85 8.25 -10.80
N PRO A 127 9.95 8.56 -10.07
CA PRO A 127 10.97 9.50 -10.56
C PRO A 127 11.57 9.09 -11.91
N ASP A 128 11.88 7.80 -12.10
CA ASP A 128 12.45 7.32 -13.36
C ASP A 128 11.44 7.43 -14.51
N VAL A 129 10.15 7.18 -14.24
CA VAL A 129 9.08 7.36 -15.24
C VAL A 129 8.94 8.84 -15.61
N LEU A 130 8.90 9.74 -14.61
CA LEU A 130 8.81 11.19 -14.81
C LEU A 130 10.01 11.74 -15.58
N GLU A 131 11.22 11.25 -15.29
CA GLU A 131 12.43 11.60 -16.03
C GLU A 131 12.33 11.17 -17.50
N ARG A 132 11.86 9.95 -17.77
CA ARG A 132 11.72 9.44 -19.14
C ARG A 132 10.71 10.25 -19.96
N ILE A 133 9.57 10.64 -19.37
CA ILE A 133 8.56 11.42 -20.10
C ILE A 133 8.94 12.90 -20.23
N SER A 134 9.53 13.51 -19.21
CA SER A 134 9.93 14.93 -19.22
C SER A 134 11.25 15.18 -19.96
N GLY A 135 12.18 14.22 -19.91
CA GLY A 135 13.58 14.39 -20.33
C GLY A 135 14.42 15.20 -19.34
N VAL A 136 13.86 15.54 -18.17
CA VAL A 136 14.55 16.28 -17.11
C VAL A 136 14.88 15.32 -15.98
N PRO A 137 16.16 15.23 -15.56
CA PRO A 137 16.53 14.40 -14.43
C PRO A 137 15.73 14.75 -13.20
N GLN A 138 15.08 13.76 -12.59
CA GLN A 138 14.35 13.97 -11.34
C GLN A 138 15.29 13.87 -10.13
N ASN A 139 16.57 14.25 -10.32
CA ASN A 139 17.66 14.27 -9.34
C ASN A 139 17.43 15.33 -8.23
N GLY A 140 16.30 15.23 -7.54
CA GLY A 140 16.21 15.55 -6.13
C GLY A 140 16.68 14.33 -5.31
N PRO A 141 16.88 14.46 -3.99
CA PRO A 141 17.24 13.32 -3.16
C PRO A 141 16.28 12.17 -3.41
N SER A 142 16.84 11.02 -3.77
CA SER A 142 16.10 9.78 -3.99
C SER A 142 15.16 9.54 -2.81
N MET A 143 13.86 9.51 -3.06
CA MET A 143 12.89 9.03 -2.05
C MET A 143 13.08 7.53 -1.77
N ALA A 144 14.02 6.85 -2.43
CA ALA A 144 14.61 5.63 -1.93
C ALA A 144 15.70 5.96 -0.89
N SER A 145 15.27 6.27 0.35
CA SER A 145 15.93 6.02 1.65
C SER A 145 15.65 7.11 2.71
N GLN A 146 14.48 7.02 3.36
CA GLN A 146 14.18 7.39 4.78
C GLN A 146 14.15 8.88 5.21
N PRO A 147 13.22 9.26 6.13
CA PRO A 147 13.33 8.88 7.54
C PRO A 147 12.19 7.95 7.95
N SER A 148 12.48 6.65 7.98
CA SER A 148 11.58 5.70 8.61
C SER A 148 11.46 5.97 10.13
N ASP A 149 12.42 6.69 10.71
CA ASP A 149 12.46 7.03 12.14
C ASP A 149 11.69 8.31 12.56
N ASP A 150 11.24 9.18 11.64
CA ASP A 150 10.50 10.41 12.01
C ASP A 150 8.97 10.23 12.04
N MET A 151 8.43 9.10 11.57
CA MET A 151 6.97 8.91 11.46
C MET A 151 6.24 9.04 12.80
N PHE A 152 6.88 8.59 13.89
CA PHE A 152 6.34 8.67 15.23
C PHE A 152 6.34 10.10 15.78
N ALA A 153 7.41 10.85 15.52
CA ALA A 153 7.51 12.25 15.92
C ALA A 153 6.59 13.13 15.06
N HIS A 154 6.46 12.83 13.77
CA HIS A 154 5.49 13.45 12.88
C HIS A 154 4.05 13.24 13.37
N PHE A 155 3.69 12.00 13.73
CA PHE A 155 2.37 11.71 14.30
C PHE A 155 2.07 12.58 15.54
N ASN A 156 3.01 12.66 16.48
CA ASN A 156 2.86 13.50 17.68
C ASN A 156 2.78 15.00 17.32
N ARG A 157 3.52 15.46 16.29
CA ARG A 157 3.48 16.85 15.83
C ARG A 157 2.11 17.24 15.25
N ILE A 158 1.49 16.37 14.44
CA ILE A 158 0.16 16.64 13.86
C ILE A 158 -0.92 16.61 14.94
N THR A 159 -0.86 15.61 15.82
CA THR A 159 -1.92 15.40 16.83
C THR A 159 -1.77 16.32 18.04
N GLY A 160 -0.60 16.95 18.22
CA GLY A 160 -0.25 17.67 19.45
C GLY A 160 -0.10 16.75 20.67
N ALA A 161 -0.15 15.43 20.48
CA ALA A 161 -0.13 14.46 21.55
C ALA A 161 1.30 14.00 21.87
N GLN A 162 1.48 13.39 23.04
CA GLN A 162 2.76 12.91 23.56
C GLN A 162 2.73 11.39 23.72
N LEU A 163 2.56 10.66 22.62
CA LEU A 163 2.49 9.20 22.65
C LEU A 163 3.87 8.58 22.44
N SER A 164 4.14 7.49 23.17
CA SER A 164 5.31 6.65 22.93
C SER A 164 5.21 5.90 21.61
N ARG A 165 6.37 5.51 21.06
CA ARG A 165 6.45 4.67 19.85
C ARG A 165 5.55 3.44 19.93
N ARG A 166 5.55 2.76 21.09
CA ARG A 166 4.75 1.54 21.28
C ARG A 166 3.25 1.81 21.29
N GLN A 167 2.81 2.94 21.86
CA GLN A 167 1.40 3.33 21.81
C GLN A 167 0.94 3.62 20.38
N ILE A 168 1.76 4.32 19.60
CA ILE A 168 1.47 4.61 18.19
C ILE A 168 1.44 3.32 17.35
N GLU A 169 2.32 2.34 17.64
CA GLU A 169 2.28 1.02 16.99
C GLU A 169 1.02 0.21 17.35
N CYS A 170 0.57 0.29 18.60
CA CYS A 170 -0.69 -0.34 18.98
C CYS A 170 -1.87 0.32 18.26
N LEU A 171 -1.89 1.66 18.22
CA LEU A 171 -2.92 2.43 17.52
C LEU A 171 -2.91 2.16 16.02
N SER A 172 -1.75 2.04 15.38
CA SER A 172 -1.67 1.74 13.96
C SER A 172 -2.25 0.38 13.62
N LEU A 173 -1.92 -0.65 14.42
CA LEU A 173 -2.45 -2.00 14.20
C LEU A 173 -3.95 -2.10 14.52
N VAL A 174 -4.44 -1.35 15.51
CA VAL A 174 -5.88 -1.17 15.77
C VAL A 174 -6.57 -0.46 14.61
N CYS A 175 -5.96 0.60 14.07
CA CYS A 175 -6.46 1.34 12.92
C CYS A 175 -6.62 0.45 11.68
N LEU A 176 -5.71 -0.51 11.50
CA LEU A 176 -5.77 -1.52 10.43
C LEU A 176 -6.79 -2.64 10.68
N GLY A 177 -7.61 -2.55 11.74
CA GLY A 177 -8.69 -3.50 12.01
C GLY A 177 -8.24 -4.87 12.52
N ASN A 178 -6.98 -5.02 12.93
CA ASN A 178 -6.49 -6.28 13.50
C ASN A 178 -7.16 -6.55 14.85
N ASN A 179 -7.44 -7.81 15.16
CA ASN A 179 -7.96 -8.16 16.48
C ASN A 179 -6.86 -8.04 17.56
N ASN A 180 -7.25 -7.70 18.78
CA ASN A 180 -6.33 -7.40 19.88
C ASN A 180 -5.33 -8.54 20.20
N LYS A 181 -5.72 -9.82 20.04
CA LYS A 181 -4.84 -10.96 20.29
C LYS A 181 -3.76 -11.07 19.20
N THR A 182 -4.15 -10.89 17.94
CA THR A 182 -3.25 -10.85 16.80
C THR A 182 -2.27 -9.68 16.90
N ILE A 183 -2.73 -8.49 17.33
CA ILE A 183 -1.85 -7.33 17.54
C ILE A 183 -0.77 -7.62 18.59
N ALA A 184 -1.17 -8.18 19.74
CA ALA A 184 -0.22 -8.53 20.80
C ALA A 184 0.87 -9.51 20.31
N ALA A 185 0.46 -10.52 19.53
CA ALA A 185 1.39 -11.47 18.92
C ALA A 185 2.32 -10.80 17.88
N MET A 186 1.79 -9.94 17.01
CA MET A 186 2.59 -9.19 16.02
C MET A 186 3.65 -8.29 16.67
N LEU A 187 3.34 -7.73 17.84
CA LEU A 187 4.25 -6.87 18.58
C LEU A 187 5.20 -7.62 19.52
N GLY A 188 5.04 -8.95 19.66
CA GLY A 188 5.82 -9.77 20.59
C GLY A 188 5.59 -9.42 22.07
N ILE A 189 4.37 -9.00 22.43
CA ILE A 189 4.02 -8.57 23.79
C ILE A 189 2.80 -9.34 24.34
N GLN A 190 2.64 -9.32 25.66
CA GLN A 190 1.46 -9.88 26.31
C GLN A 190 0.19 -9.07 25.98
N TYR A 191 -0.96 -9.75 25.92
CA TYR A 191 -2.26 -9.10 25.67
C TYR A 191 -2.57 -7.99 26.69
N SER A 192 -2.27 -8.23 27.97
CA SER A 192 -2.44 -7.22 29.04
C SER A 192 -1.58 -5.98 28.81
N THR A 193 -0.35 -6.16 28.32
CA THR A 193 0.56 -5.06 27.96
C THR A 193 0.02 -4.25 26.79
N PHE A 194 -0.45 -4.92 25.73
CA PHE A 194 -1.14 -4.25 24.61
C PHE A 194 -2.34 -3.44 25.10
N ARG A 195 -3.22 -4.05 25.91
CA ARG A 195 -4.41 -3.38 26.45
C ARG A 195 -4.04 -2.12 27.23
N THR A 196 -3.02 -2.21 28.07
CA THR A 196 -2.49 -1.07 28.84
C THR A 196 -2.00 0.06 27.93
N HIS A 197 -1.31 -0.25 26.82
CA HIS A 197 -0.86 0.78 25.88
C HIS A 197 -2.04 1.52 25.23
N ILE A 198 -3.06 0.78 24.79
CA ILE A 198 -4.25 1.37 24.17
C ILE A 198 -5.06 2.20 25.17
N GLU A 199 -5.33 1.68 26.37
CA GLU A 199 -6.06 2.39 27.43
C GLU A 199 -5.39 3.71 27.82
N ARG A 200 -4.06 3.79 27.76
CA ARG A 200 -3.31 5.01 28.02
C ARG A 200 -3.23 5.96 26.82
N ALA A 201 -3.34 5.43 25.59
CA ALA A 201 -3.19 6.22 24.37
C ALA A 201 -4.48 6.94 23.98
N LEU A 202 -5.64 6.27 24.08
CA LEU A 202 -6.92 6.81 23.61
C LEU A 202 -7.30 8.14 24.26
N PRO A 203 -7.19 8.33 25.60
CA PRO A 203 -7.58 9.59 26.22
C PRO A 203 -6.72 10.77 25.77
N LEU A 204 -5.45 10.54 25.42
CA LEU A 204 -4.54 11.58 24.91
C LEU A 204 -4.94 12.08 23.51
N LEU A 205 -5.78 11.32 22.81
CA LEU A 205 -6.31 11.66 21.48
C LEU A 205 -7.79 12.09 21.55
N GLY A 206 -8.37 12.21 22.75
CA GLY A 206 -9.80 12.49 22.94
C GLY A 206 -10.71 11.32 22.61
N LEU A 207 -10.19 10.09 22.57
CA LEU A 207 -10.94 8.88 22.22
C LEU A 207 -11.31 8.08 23.47
N SER A 208 -12.47 7.41 23.39
CA SER A 208 -13.00 6.56 24.47
C SER A 208 -12.95 5.07 24.13
N SER A 209 -12.81 4.72 22.84
CA SER A 209 -12.83 3.34 22.37
C SER A 209 -11.85 3.11 21.22
N PRO A 210 -11.19 1.92 21.16
CA PRO A 210 -10.37 1.53 20.01
C PRO A 210 -11.13 1.56 18.68
N LYS A 211 -12.45 1.34 18.72
CA LYS A 211 -13.32 1.36 17.53
C LYS A 211 -13.37 2.73 16.84
N GLN A 212 -13.08 3.81 17.58
CA GLN A 212 -13.09 5.17 17.06
C GLN A 212 -11.79 5.54 16.33
N VAL A 213 -10.73 4.74 16.46
CA VAL A 213 -9.38 5.11 15.99
C VAL A 213 -9.33 5.33 14.48
N PHE A 214 -10.05 4.54 13.69
CA PHE A 214 -10.07 4.70 12.24
C PHE A 214 -10.74 6.02 11.82
N ASP A 215 -11.98 6.27 12.27
CA ASP A 215 -12.73 7.48 11.93
C ASP A 215 -12.02 8.75 12.44
N TRP A 216 -11.43 8.66 13.64
CA TRP A 216 -10.59 9.71 14.18
C TRP A 216 -9.38 9.96 13.28
N ALA A 217 -8.60 8.94 12.96
CA ALA A 217 -7.39 9.09 12.15
C ALA A 217 -7.70 9.63 10.74
N PHE A 218 -8.85 9.25 10.18
CA PHE A 218 -9.38 9.77 8.92
C PHE A 218 -9.68 11.28 9.01
N SER A 219 -10.42 11.69 10.05
CA SER A 219 -10.78 13.11 10.26
C SER A 219 -9.62 14.03 10.64
N THR A 220 -8.55 13.50 11.25
CA THR A 220 -7.37 14.27 11.66
C THR A 220 -6.19 14.15 10.69
N HIS A 221 -6.38 13.56 9.51
CA HIS A 221 -5.35 13.41 8.46
C HIS A 221 -4.09 12.64 8.88
N VAL A 222 -4.15 11.82 9.94
CA VAL A 222 -3.03 10.95 10.38
C VAL A 222 -3.21 9.50 9.97
N LEU A 223 -4.30 9.17 9.27
CA LEU A 223 -4.60 7.83 8.80
C LEU A 223 -3.46 7.23 7.99
N GLU A 224 -2.90 7.97 7.05
CA GLU A 224 -1.77 7.53 6.23
C GLU A 224 -0.55 7.16 7.09
N LEU A 225 -0.18 8.02 8.05
CA LEU A 225 0.92 7.74 8.99
C LEU A 225 0.68 6.46 9.80
N LEU A 226 -0.53 6.28 10.33
CA LEU A 226 -0.87 5.06 11.07
C LEU A 226 -0.81 3.83 10.18
N ILE A 227 -1.35 3.88 8.96
CA ILE A 227 -1.28 2.76 8.03
C ILE A 227 0.18 2.37 7.76
N HIS A 228 1.04 3.34 7.43
CA HIS A 228 2.46 3.09 7.19
C HIS A 228 3.19 2.51 8.41
N ILE A 229 2.94 3.03 9.61
CA ILE A 229 3.55 2.51 10.85
C ILE A 229 3.08 1.06 11.10
N GLY A 230 1.78 0.78 10.93
CA GLY A 230 1.21 -0.54 11.14
C GLY A 230 1.73 -1.57 10.15
N LEU A 231 1.83 -1.21 8.87
CA LEU A 231 2.29 -2.13 7.83
C LEU A 231 3.76 -2.54 8.00
N ARG A 232 4.61 -1.67 8.57
CA ARG A 232 5.99 -2.05 8.93
C ARG A 232 6.06 -3.15 10.00
N ARG A 233 5.02 -3.33 10.80
CA ARG A 233 4.93 -4.40 11.81
C ARG A 233 4.33 -5.71 11.27
N ILE A 234 3.65 -5.65 10.12
CA ILE A 234 3.08 -6.81 9.43
C ILE A 234 4.06 -7.42 8.42
N ARG A 235 5.09 -6.66 7.98
CA ARG A 235 6.14 -7.16 7.10
C ARG A 235 6.86 -8.38 7.73
N PRO A 236 7.00 -9.51 7.04
CA PRO A 236 8.02 -10.49 7.41
C PRO A 236 9.40 -9.83 7.28
N VAL A 237 10.24 -10.04 8.28
CA VAL A 237 11.68 -9.75 8.15
C VAL A 237 12.20 -10.72 7.10
N HIS A 238 12.49 -10.24 5.89
CA HIS A 238 13.24 -11.06 4.94
C HIS A 238 14.71 -11.14 5.43
N PRO A 239 15.34 -12.33 5.33
CA PRO A 239 16.78 -12.46 5.45
C PRO A 239 17.52 -11.74 4.30
#